data_AF-A0A3M1FXD0-F1
#
_entry.id   AF-A0A3M1FXD0-F1
#
_cell.length_a   1.000
_cell.length_b   1.000
_cell.length_c   1.000
_cell.angle_alpha   90.00
_cell.angle_beta   90.00
_cell.angle_gamma   90.00
#
_symmetry.space_group_name_H-M   'P 1'
#
loop_
_entity.id
_entity.type
_entity.pdbx_description
1 polymer ?
#
loop_
_entity_poly.entity_id
_entity_poly.type
_entity_poly.pdbx_seq_one_letter_code
_entity_poly.pdbx_strand_id
1 'polypeptide(L)'
;MTTLTRKAFYDLAGECREMALELARHDQSRVDRQQCRVFNHWLRRLREYDELAPRLAGVSLARPITRGHLMAAAVVLWLVGLLLWAGNLGLLGQRLWGLALTGALLILLFLPESLYGTTIELLEGKLLRIVEIFEEILYTQELQLSEAVFFKIKEDLAAARQELRQQIYLAHS
;
A
#
# COMPACT_ATOMS: atom_id res chain seq x y z
N MET A 1 22.63 4.77 7.75
CA MET A 1 22.07 4.59 9.09
C MET A 1 22.16 5.94 9.76
N THR A 2 21.03 6.65 9.75
CA THR A 2 20.91 8.05 10.16
C THR A 2 20.23 8.12 11.51
N THR A 3 20.74 8.95 12.41
CA THR A 3 20.11 9.19 13.71
C THR A 3 18.80 9.95 13.55
N LEU A 4 17.78 9.54 14.30
CA LEU A 4 16.48 10.21 14.27
C LEU A 4 16.59 11.53 15.05
N THR A 5 16.55 12.66 14.35
CA THR A 5 16.59 13.97 14.99
C THR A 5 15.19 14.45 15.36
N ARG A 6 15.07 15.32 16.36
CA ARG A 6 13.79 15.97 16.76
C ARG A 6 13.06 16.60 15.58
N LYS A 7 13.79 17.30 14.72
CA LYS A 7 13.25 17.95 13.53
C LYS A 7 12.75 16.90 12.53
N ALA A 8 13.57 15.88 12.24
CA ALA A 8 13.17 14.81 11.35
C ALA A 8 11.90 14.11 11.84
N PHE A 9 11.80 13.82 13.15
CA PHE A 9 10.61 13.21 13.72
C PHE A 9 9.36 14.09 13.62
N TYR A 10 9.51 15.41 13.84
CA TYR A 10 8.43 16.38 13.63
C TYR A 10 7.95 16.40 12.17
N ASP A 11 8.88 16.51 11.22
CA ASP A 11 8.58 16.54 9.79
C ASP A 11 7.88 15.25 9.35
N LEU A 12 8.37 14.08 9.81
CA LEU A 12 7.78 12.77 9.50
C LEU A 12 6.36 12.61 10.07
N ALA A 13 6.07 13.16 11.26
CA ALA A 13 4.73 13.14 11.82
C ALA A 13 3.76 14.00 11.00
N GLY A 14 4.21 15.16 10.50
CA GLY A 14 3.47 15.99 9.57
C GLY A 14 3.16 15.27 8.25
N GLU A 15 4.18 14.66 7.64
CA GLU A 15 4.02 13.85 6.41
C GLU A 15 3.02 12.70 6.61
N CYS A 16 3.01 12.08 7.80
CA CYS A 16 2.08 11.00 8.14
C CYS A 16 0.61 11.49 8.13
N ARG A 17 0.35 12.67 8.72
CA ARG A 17 -0.97 13.30 8.71
C ARG A 17 -1.41 13.67 7.29
N GLU A 18 -0.52 14.26 6.50
CA GLU A 18 -0.82 14.61 5.10
C GLU A 18 -1.17 13.37 4.28
N MET A 19 -0.41 12.29 4.45
CA MET A 19 -0.67 11.03 3.75
C MET A 19 -2.01 10.42 4.16
N ALA A 20 -2.38 10.45 5.45
CA ALA A 20 -3.68 9.98 5.91
C ALA A 20 -4.83 10.76 5.27
N LEU A 21 -4.72 12.09 5.20
CA LEU A 21 -5.73 12.96 4.56
C LEU A 21 -5.84 12.71 3.06
N GLU A 22 -4.73 12.41 2.39
CA GLU A 22 -4.73 12.15 0.95
C GLU A 22 -5.37 10.79 0.63
N LEU A 23 -5.12 9.76 1.45
CA LEU A 23 -5.73 8.44 1.28
C LEU A 23 -7.24 8.47 1.42
N ALA A 24 -7.77 9.27 2.36
CA ALA A 24 -9.20 9.47 2.57
C ALA A 24 -9.97 9.97 1.34
N ARG A 25 -9.28 10.52 0.33
CA ARG A 25 -9.89 11.01 -0.92
C ARG A 25 -10.06 9.93 -1.99
N HIS A 26 -9.52 8.72 -1.77
CA HIS A 26 -9.45 7.67 -2.78
C HIS A 26 -10.48 6.56 -2.52
N ASP A 27 -10.82 5.79 -3.56
CA ASP A 27 -11.70 4.62 -3.46
C ASP A 27 -10.99 3.50 -2.67
N GLN A 28 -11.56 3.15 -1.51
CA GLN A 28 -11.02 2.19 -0.56
C GLN A 28 -10.74 0.81 -1.17
N SER A 29 -11.59 0.40 -2.11
CA SER A 29 -11.56 -0.94 -2.70
C SER A 29 -10.56 -1.11 -3.84
N ARG A 30 -9.96 0.00 -4.32
CA ARG A 30 -9.07 0.01 -5.48
C ARG A 30 -7.62 0.11 -5.10
N VAL A 31 -6.76 -0.39 -5.97
CA VAL A 31 -5.31 -0.18 -5.90
C VAL A 31 -4.96 1.09 -6.64
N ASP A 32 -4.52 2.11 -5.92
CA ASP A 32 -3.87 3.27 -6.51
C ASP A 32 -2.34 3.04 -6.60
N ARG A 33 -1.82 3.01 -7.83
CA ARG A 33 -0.40 2.78 -8.08
C ARG A 33 0.47 3.92 -7.61
N GLN A 34 -0.01 5.16 -7.74
CA GLN A 34 0.72 6.35 -7.34
C GLN A 34 0.85 6.38 -5.83
N GLN A 35 -0.24 6.17 -5.10
CA GLN A 35 -0.22 6.12 -3.63
C GLN A 35 0.65 4.98 -3.11
N CYS A 36 0.58 3.78 -3.72
CA CYS A 36 1.48 2.68 -3.38
C CYS A 36 2.97 3.06 -3.55
N ARG A 37 3.32 3.80 -4.60
CA ARG A 37 4.70 4.25 -4.85
C ARG A 37 5.15 5.32 -3.87
N VAL A 38 4.29 6.30 -3.61
CA VAL A 38 4.54 7.37 -2.63
C VAL A 38 4.77 6.75 -1.25
N PHE A 39 3.88 5.87 -0.81
CA PHE A 39 4.01 5.14 0.44
C PHE A 39 5.30 4.33 0.51
N ASN A 40 5.65 3.59 -0.56
CA ASN A 40 6.88 2.79 -0.58
C ASN A 40 8.15 3.64 -0.52
N HIS A 41 8.17 4.79 -1.19
CA HIS A 41 9.30 5.71 -1.14
C HIS A 41 9.45 6.30 0.26
N TRP A 42 8.34 6.70 0.87
CA TRP A 42 8.31 7.21 2.24
C TRP A 42 8.72 6.16 3.27
N LEU A 43 8.16 4.94 3.23
CA LEU A 43 8.52 3.84 4.13
C LEU A 43 10.00 3.47 4.01
N ARG A 44 10.58 3.55 2.80
CA ARG A 44 12.02 3.36 2.62
C ARG A 44 12.82 4.43 3.36
N ARG A 45 12.44 5.70 3.24
CA ARG A 45 13.05 6.82 3.98
C ARG A 45 12.94 6.63 5.49
N LEU A 46 11.79 6.17 5.99
CA LEU A 46 11.62 5.87 7.42
C LEU A 46 12.60 4.79 7.91
N ARG A 47 12.86 3.77 7.09
CA ARG A 47 13.77 2.67 7.41
C ARG A 47 15.25 3.04 7.34
N GLU A 48 15.59 4.23 6.88
CA GLU A 48 16.97 4.73 6.92
C GLU A 48 17.37 5.18 8.34
N TYR A 49 16.38 5.46 9.20
CA TYR A 49 16.59 5.84 10.59
C TYR A 49 16.73 4.62 11.50
N ASP A 50 17.78 4.61 12.31
CA ASP A 50 18.19 3.44 13.10
C ASP A 50 17.17 3.05 14.17
N GLU A 51 16.49 4.03 14.75
CA GLU A 51 15.44 3.83 15.77
C GLU A 51 14.13 3.29 15.16
N LEU A 52 13.86 3.64 13.90
CA LEU A 52 12.62 3.29 13.19
C LEU A 52 12.73 1.96 12.44
N ALA A 53 13.89 1.66 11.85
CA ALA A 53 14.14 0.45 11.08
C ALA A 53 13.70 -0.85 11.78
N PRO A 54 14.08 -1.13 13.05
CA PRO A 54 13.68 -2.37 13.72
C PRO A 54 12.17 -2.40 14.01
N ARG A 55 11.57 -1.27 14.40
CA ARG A 55 10.13 -1.18 14.69
C ARG A 55 9.27 -1.31 13.42
N LEU A 56 9.79 -0.87 12.29
CA LEU A 56 9.13 -0.93 10.97
C LEU A 56 9.43 -2.21 10.17
N ALA A 57 10.21 -3.15 10.71
CA ALA A 57 10.53 -4.41 10.03
C ALA A 57 9.26 -5.22 9.68
N GLY A 58 8.23 -5.15 10.54
CA GLY A 58 6.94 -5.83 10.32
C GLY A 58 6.05 -5.20 9.25
N VAL A 59 6.32 -3.97 8.80
CA VAL A 59 5.48 -3.28 7.81
C VAL A 59 5.95 -3.64 6.39
N SER A 60 5.21 -4.48 5.67
CA SER A 60 5.57 -4.83 4.29
C SER A 60 5.39 -3.68 3.31
N LEU A 61 6.14 -3.66 2.21
CA LEU A 61 5.94 -2.73 1.10
C LEU A 61 4.54 -2.90 0.47
N ALA A 62 3.95 -1.82 -0.02
CA ALA A 62 2.72 -1.84 -0.80
C ALA A 62 2.97 -2.43 -2.19
N ARG A 63 2.04 -3.28 -2.66
CA ARG A 63 2.09 -3.95 -3.97
C ARG A 63 1.27 -3.14 -4.98
N PRO A 64 1.88 -2.41 -5.94
CA PRO A 64 1.17 -1.59 -6.92
C PRO A 64 0.61 -2.43 -8.09
N ILE A 65 -0.04 -3.55 -7.78
CA ILE A 65 -0.58 -4.49 -8.78
C ILE A 65 -2.08 -4.25 -8.92
N THR A 66 -2.45 -3.55 -10.00
CA THR A 66 -3.85 -3.36 -10.40
C THR A 66 -4.36 -4.51 -11.25
N ARG A 67 -5.68 -4.66 -11.37
CA ARG A 67 -6.35 -5.61 -12.28
C ARG A 67 -5.78 -5.59 -13.71
N GLY A 68 -5.49 -4.41 -14.25
CA GLY A 68 -4.94 -4.27 -15.60
C GLY A 68 -3.59 -4.97 -15.81
N HIS A 69 -2.74 -5.08 -14.78
CA HIS A 69 -1.48 -5.83 -14.88
C HIS A 69 -1.74 -7.34 -14.99
N LEU A 70 -2.72 -7.87 -14.23
CA LEU A 70 -3.08 -9.28 -14.32
C LEU A 70 -3.73 -9.61 -15.66
N MET A 71 -4.62 -8.75 -16.16
CA MET A 71 -5.23 -8.93 -17.48
C MET A 71 -4.17 -8.91 -18.59
N ALA A 72 -3.24 -7.95 -18.55
CA ALA A 72 -2.13 -7.89 -19.50
C ALA A 72 -1.25 -9.14 -19.41
N ALA A 73 -0.90 -9.60 -18.21
CA ALA A 73 -0.13 -10.82 -18.01
C ALA A 73 -0.86 -12.05 -18.58
N ALA A 74 -2.17 -12.18 -18.35
CA ALA A 74 -2.97 -13.28 -18.90
C ALA A 74 -2.98 -13.28 -20.43
N VAL A 75 -3.14 -12.12 -21.06
CA VAL A 75 -3.09 -11.97 -22.53
C VAL A 75 -1.70 -12.30 -23.07
N VAL A 76 -0.64 -11.81 -22.44
CA VAL A 76 0.74 -12.09 -22.87
C VAL A 76 1.06 -13.57 -22.75
N LEU A 77 0.71 -14.22 -21.63
CA LEU A 77 0.91 -15.66 -21.44
C LEU A 77 0.12 -16.47 -22.47
N TRP A 78 -1.10 -16.06 -22.77
CA TRP A 78 -1.92 -16.69 -23.80
C TRP A 78 -1.30 -16.55 -25.20
N LEU A 79 -0.78 -15.37 -25.55
CA LEU A 79 -0.09 -15.13 -26.82
C LEU A 79 1.19 -15.97 -26.93
N VAL A 80 1.99 -16.04 -25.87
CA VAL A 80 3.19 -16.87 -25.84
C VAL A 80 2.83 -18.35 -26.03
N GLY A 81 1.81 -18.83 -25.31
CA GLY A 81 1.35 -20.22 -25.49
C GLY A 81 0.80 -20.48 -26.90
N LEU A 82 0.11 -19.51 -27.49
CA LEU A 82 -0.32 -19.59 -28.89
C LEU A 82 0.89 -19.71 -29.82
N LEU A 83 1.92 -18.86 -29.67
CA LEU A 83 3.10 -18.90 -30.54
C LEU A 83 3.87 -20.22 -30.43
N LEU A 84 3.98 -20.78 -29.22
CA LEU A 84 4.72 -22.02 -28.98
C LEU A 84 3.96 -23.27 -29.45
N TRP A 85 2.63 -23.27 -29.38
CA TRP A 85 1.82 -24.47 -29.65
C TRP A 85 0.84 -24.38 -30.82
N ALA A 86 0.72 -23.23 -31.51
CA ALA A 86 -0.24 -23.04 -32.59
C ALA A 86 -0.17 -24.11 -33.69
N GLY A 87 1.05 -24.57 -34.05
CA GLY A 87 1.24 -25.60 -35.07
C GLY A 87 0.75 -27.00 -34.67
N ASN A 88 0.62 -27.26 -33.36
CA ASN A 88 0.20 -28.56 -32.82
C ASN A 88 -1.29 -28.58 -32.42
N LEU A 89 -1.96 -27.44 -32.46
CA LEU A 89 -3.36 -27.31 -32.06
C LEU A 89 -4.26 -27.47 -33.30
N GLY A 90 -5.02 -28.55 -33.35
CA GLY A 90 -6.12 -28.70 -34.31
C GLY A 90 -7.23 -27.66 -34.10
N LEU A 91 -8.22 -27.64 -34.99
CA LEU A 91 -9.30 -26.62 -35.01
C LEU A 91 -10.08 -26.53 -33.69
N LEU A 92 -10.30 -27.66 -33.02
CA LEU A 92 -10.97 -27.73 -31.71
C LEU A 92 -10.05 -27.21 -30.58
N GLY A 93 -8.75 -27.50 -30.64
CA GLY A 93 -7.76 -27.00 -29.68
C GLY A 93 -7.62 -25.48 -29.74
N GLN A 94 -7.64 -24.89 -30.94
CA GLN A 94 -7.61 -23.43 -31.12
C GLN A 94 -8.85 -22.75 -30.51
N ARG A 95 -10.04 -23.33 -30.67
CA ARG A 95 -11.29 -22.81 -30.08
C ARG A 95 -11.26 -22.87 -28.55
N LEU A 96 -10.83 -23.99 -27.98
CA LEU A 96 -10.67 -24.13 -26.53
C LEU A 96 -9.63 -23.16 -25.96
N TRP A 97 -8.54 -22.93 -26.70
CA TRP A 97 -7.52 -21.95 -26.32
C TRP A 97 -8.09 -20.52 -26.23
N GLY A 98 -8.91 -20.11 -27.21
CA GLY A 98 -9.60 -18.83 -27.17
C GLY A 98 -10.59 -18.72 -26.01
N LEU A 99 -11.39 -19.77 -25.76
CA LEU A 99 -12.31 -19.82 -24.62
C LEU A 99 -11.59 -19.76 -23.28
N ALA A 100 -10.41 -20.38 -23.16
CA ALA A 100 -9.60 -20.33 -21.96
C ALA A 100 -9.17 -18.89 -21.63
N LEU A 101 -8.78 -18.08 -22.61
CA LEU A 101 -8.47 -16.66 -22.38
C LEU A 101 -9.70 -15.90 -21.91
N THR A 102 -10.83 -16.04 -22.60
CA THR A 102 -12.05 -15.33 -22.24
C THR A 102 -12.50 -15.70 -20.82
N GLY A 103 -12.46 -16.98 -20.48
CA GLY A 103 -12.75 -17.46 -19.13
C GLY A 103 -11.78 -16.89 -18.08
N ALA A 104 -10.48 -16.88 -18.36
CA ALA A 104 -9.47 -16.30 -17.47
C ALA A 104 -9.69 -14.80 -17.25
N LEU A 105 -9.98 -14.04 -18.31
CA LEU A 105 -10.26 -12.60 -18.20
C LEU A 105 -11.54 -12.32 -17.41
N LEU A 106 -12.60 -13.10 -17.61
CA LEU A 106 -13.83 -13.00 -16.82
C LEU A 106 -13.55 -13.26 -15.34
N ILE A 107 -12.83 -14.33 -15.00
CA ILE A 107 -12.44 -14.62 -13.61
C ILE A 107 -11.66 -13.44 -13.01
N LEU A 108 -10.71 -12.86 -13.74
CA LEU A 108 -9.93 -11.70 -13.29
C LEU A 108 -10.76 -10.43 -13.08
N LEU A 109 -11.88 -10.25 -13.79
CA LEU A 109 -12.78 -9.12 -13.58
C LEU A 109 -13.48 -9.18 -12.21
N PHE A 110 -13.82 -10.39 -11.75
CA PHE A 110 -14.47 -10.60 -10.46
C PHE A 110 -13.49 -10.84 -9.31
N LEU A 111 -12.20 -10.98 -9.59
CA LEU A 111 -11.19 -11.19 -8.56
C LEU A 111 -10.94 -9.89 -7.76
N PRO A 112 -11.16 -9.90 -6.42
CA PRO A 112 -10.97 -8.70 -5.61
C PRO A 112 -9.50 -8.28 -5.58
N GLU A 113 -9.28 -6.96 -5.64
CA GLU A 113 -7.95 -6.37 -5.78
C GLU A 113 -7.04 -6.60 -4.55
N SER A 114 -7.63 -6.83 -3.38
CA SER A 114 -6.92 -7.15 -2.13
C SER A 114 -6.12 -8.45 -2.18
N LEU A 115 -6.45 -9.39 -3.08
CA LEU A 115 -5.75 -10.67 -3.20
C LEU A 115 -4.37 -10.54 -3.86
N TYR A 116 -4.18 -9.56 -4.73
CA TYR A 116 -2.98 -9.43 -5.55
C TYR A 116 -2.27 -8.07 -5.43
N GLY A 117 -3.00 -7.02 -5.05
CA GLY A 117 -2.46 -5.68 -4.83
C GLY A 117 -2.60 -5.21 -3.38
N THR A 118 -2.13 -4.00 -3.12
CA THR A 118 -2.41 -3.27 -1.88
C THR A 118 -3.45 -2.21 -2.20
N THR A 119 -4.70 -2.46 -1.80
CA THR A 119 -5.80 -1.48 -1.91
C THR A 119 -5.53 -0.28 -1.01
N ILE A 120 -6.27 0.81 -1.21
CA ILE A 120 -6.20 1.99 -0.34
C ILE A 120 -6.45 1.61 1.11
N GLU A 121 -7.47 0.81 1.38
CA GLU A 121 -7.77 0.31 2.73
C GLU A 121 -6.59 -0.43 3.39
N LEU A 122 -5.92 -1.32 2.65
CA LEU A 122 -4.74 -2.02 3.15
C LEU A 122 -3.55 -1.07 3.37
N LEU A 123 -3.46 0.00 2.57
CA LEU A 123 -2.43 1.02 2.71
C LEU A 123 -2.70 1.90 3.93
N GLU A 124 -3.95 2.26 4.19
CA GLU A 124 -4.40 2.94 5.41
C GLU A 124 -4.10 2.12 6.66
N GLY A 125 -4.37 0.81 6.64
CA GLY A 125 -4.03 -0.09 7.74
C GLY A 125 -2.52 -0.16 8.01
N LYS A 126 -1.69 -0.13 6.97
CA LYS A 126 -0.24 -0.04 7.10
C LYS A 126 0.21 1.31 7.67
N LEU A 127 -0.38 2.41 7.21
CA LEU A 127 -0.08 3.75 7.72
C LEU A 127 -0.49 3.88 9.19
N LEU A 128 -1.66 3.32 9.57
CA LEU A 128 -2.12 3.27 10.95
C LEU A 128 -1.10 2.56 11.86
N ARG A 129 -0.52 1.45 11.38
CA ARG A 129 0.54 0.76 12.12
C ARG A 129 1.79 1.64 12.33
N ILE A 130 2.13 2.48 11.35
CA ILE A 130 3.25 3.43 11.46
C ILE A 130 2.91 4.54 12.45
N VAL A 131 1.68 5.07 12.43
CA VAL A 131 1.20 6.05 13.43
C VAL A 131 1.33 5.49 14.84
N GLU A 132 0.93 4.24 15.07
CA GLU A 132 1.09 3.57 16.38
C GLU A 132 2.55 3.51 16.84
N ILE A 133 3.47 3.17 15.92
CA ILE A 133 4.92 3.14 16.22
C ILE A 133 5.44 4.54 16.55
N PHE A 134 5.01 5.56 15.82
CA PHE A 134 5.41 6.94 16.08
C PHE A 134 4.91 7.42 17.44
N GLU A 135 3.67 7.08 17.82
CA GLU A 135 3.18 7.40 19.14
C GLU A 135 3.96 6.68 20.24
N GLU A 136 4.29 5.41 20.07
CA GLU A 136 5.12 4.67 21.02
C GLU A 136 6.48 5.37 21.24
N ILE A 137 7.13 5.82 20.16
CA ILE A 137 8.39 6.58 20.24
C ILE A 137 8.17 7.92 20.96
N LEU A 138 7.10 8.64 20.61
CA LEU A 138 6.75 9.92 21.22
C LEU A 138 6.59 9.78 22.74
N TYR A 139 5.91 8.74 23.22
CA TYR A 139 5.69 8.49 24.64
C TYR A 139 6.91 7.94 25.37
N THR A 140 7.87 7.32 24.67
CA THR A 140 9.12 6.84 25.27
C THR A 140 10.08 8.01 25.59
N GLN A 141 9.80 9.24 25.13
CA GLN A 141 10.55 10.48 25.38
C GLN A 141 12.05 10.46 25.00
N GLU A 142 12.48 9.50 24.18
CA GLU A 142 13.90 9.31 23.80
C GLU A 142 14.49 10.55 23.09
N LEU A 143 13.65 11.35 22.45
CA LEU A 143 14.04 12.48 21.61
C LEU A 143 14.15 13.83 22.35
N GLN A 144 13.87 13.92 23.66
CA GLN A 144 13.92 15.19 24.44
C GLN A 144 13.26 16.39 23.72
N LEU A 145 12.02 16.18 23.30
CA LEU A 145 11.23 17.19 22.59
C LEU A 145 10.80 18.31 23.55
N SER A 146 10.76 19.55 23.07
CA SER A 146 10.09 20.63 23.80
C SER A 146 8.59 20.35 23.89
N GLU A 147 7.94 20.83 24.95
CA GLU A 147 6.51 20.62 25.21
C GLU A 147 5.61 21.01 24.02
N ALA A 148 5.85 22.16 23.39
CA ALA A 148 5.09 22.62 22.22
C ALA A 148 5.18 21.63 21.03
N VAL A 149 6.40 21.15 20.74
CA VAL A 149 6.64 20.19 19.65
C VAL A 149 6.01 18.83 19.98
N PHE A 150 6.11 18.39 21.23
CA PHE A 150 5.46 17.16 21.68
C PHE A 150 3.94 17.20 21.46
N PHE A 151 3.27 18.26 21.92
CA PHE A 151 1.83 18.39 21.74
C PHE A 151 1.42 18.49 20.28
N LYS A 152 2.20 19.19 19.46
CA LYS A 152 1.92 19.29 18.03
C LYS A 152 2.01 17.94 17.32
N ILE A 153 3.08 17.17 17.57
CA ILE A 153 3.23 15.82 17.01
C ILE A 153 2.08 14.92 17.49
N LYS A 154 1.75 14.97 18.78
CA LYS A 154 0.63 14.22 19.35
C LYS A 154 -0.70 14.53 18.65
N GLU A 155 -0.98 15.81 18.42
CA GLU A 155 -2.19 16.26 17.71
C GLU A 155 -2.22 15.75 16.27
N ASP A 156 -1.10 15.86 15.55
CA ASP A 156 -1.00 15.42 14.16
C ASP A 156 -1.17 13.89 14.02
N LEU A 157 -0.57 13.11 14.91
CA LEU A 157 -0.74 11.65 14.95
C LEU A 157 -2.15 11.22 15.37
N ALA A 158 -2.75 11.92 16.34
CA ALA A 158 -4.13 11.65 16.76
C ALA A 158 -5.12 11.93 15.62
N ALA A 159 -4.95 13.03 14.90
CA ALA A 159 -5.75 13.37 13.73
C ALA A 159 -5.57 12.32 12.63
N ALA A 160 -4.34 11.93 12.32
CA ALA A 160 -4.05 10.88 11.33
C ALA A 160 -4.72 9.55 11.71
N ARG A 161 -4.61 9.13 12.97
CA ARG A 161 -5.28 7.92 13.46
C ARG A 161 -6.80 7.99 13.33
N GLN A 162 -7.40 9.11 13.73
CA GLN A 162 -8.84 9.29 13.69
C GLN A 162 -9.35 9.16 12.26
N GLU A 163 -8.70 9.84 11.32
CA GLU A 163 -9.04 9.79 9.89
C GLU A 163 -8.92 8.35 9.37
N LEU A 164 -7.78 7.69 9.58
CA LEU A 164 -7.55 6.32 9.09
C LEU A 164 -8.56 5.32 9.67
N ARG A 165 -8.87 5.42 10.97
CA ARG A 165 -9.86 4.53 11.59
C ARG A 165 -11.27 4.79 11.05
N GLN A 166 -11.62 6.05 10.79
CA GLN A 166 -12.90 6.40 10.22
C GLN A 166 -13.05 5.83 8.81
N GLN A 167 -12.02 5.98 7.96
CA GLN A 167 -12.02 5.45 6.60
C GLN A 167 -12.11 3.91 6.58
N ILE A 168 -11.30 3.24 7.40
CA ILE A 168 -11.36 1.78 7.55
C ILE A 168 -12.75 1.35 8.05
N TYR A 169 -13.35 2.05 9.01
CA TYR A 169 -14.69 1.72 9.50
C TYR A 169 -15.76 1.88 8.40
N LEU A 170 -15.71 2.97 7.64
CA LEU A 170 -16.63 3.23 6.52
C LEU A 170 -16.48 2.20 5.39
N ALA A 171 -15.29 1.62 5.18
CA ALA A 171 -15.08 0.57 4.19
C ALA A 171 -15.74 -0.78 4.57
N HIS A 172 -16.05 -0.99 5.85
CA HIS A 172 -16.62 -2.23 6.39
C HIS A 172 -18.10 -2.13 6.80
N SER A 173 -18.72 -0.96 6.66
CA SER A 173 -20.14 -0.71 6.96
C SER A 173 -21.03 -0.89 5.74
#